data_AF-E9HTI3-F1
#
_entry.id   AF-E9HTI3-F1
#
_cell.length_a   1.000
_cell.length_b   1.000
_cell.length_c   1.000
_cell.angle_alpha   90.00
_cell.angle_beta   90.00
_cell.angle_gamma   90.00
#
_symmetry.space_group_name_H-M   'P 1'
#
loop_
_entity.id
_entity.type
_entity.pdbx_description
1 polymer ?
#
loop_
_entity_poly.entity_id
_entity_poly.type
_entity_poly.pdbx_seq_one_letter_code
_entity_poly.pdbx_strand_id
1 'polypeptide(L)'
;MHEIAESAGICDHYFADDSQEYESFIPSPSAADQQRAYNNLTACLADQGKWLAANRLKTNDDKTDALLVSTKDSVKKQLISSIPLVVGGAQIFLSPVV
;
A
#
# COMPACT_ATOMS: atom_id res chain seq x y z
N MET A 1 13.67 -4.00 -6.77
CA MET A 1 12.63 -3.42 -5.90
C MET A 1 12.21 -2.05 -6.43
N HIS A 2 13.11 -1.06 -6.47
CA HIS A 2 12.80 0.29 -7.00
C HIS A 2 12.23 0.31 -8.42
N GLU A 3 12.86 -0.39 -9.38
CA GLU A 3 12.36 -0.48 -10.76
C GLU A 3 10.93 -1.06 -10.84
N ILE A 4 10.56 -1.96 -9.91
CA ILE A 4 9.20 -2.54 -9.85
C ILE A 4 8.21 -1.47 -9.41
N ALA A 5 8.52 -0.73 -8.33
CA ALA A 5 7.67 0.36 -7.83
C ALA A 5 7.53 1.49 -8.85
N GLU A 6 8.65 1.92 -9.45
CA GLU A 6 8.68 2.95 -10.50
C GLU A 6 7.78 2.55 -11.68
N SER A 7 7.88 1.29 -12.16
CA SER A 7 7.05 0.81 -13.27
C SER A 7 5.54 0.77 -12.95
N ALA A 8 5.18 0.63 -11.67
CA ALA A 8 3.81 0.65 -11.18
C ALA A 8 3.31 2.07 -10.82
N GLY A 9 4.17 3.10 -10.96
CA GLY A 9 3.86 4.47 -10.54
C GLY A 9 3.75 4.64 -9.02
N ILE A 10 4.35 3.73 -8.25
CA ILE A 10 4.39 3.77 -6.79
C ILE A 10 5.63 4.53 -6.33
N CYS A 11 5.44 5.41 -5.36
CA CYS A 11 6.55 6.07 -4.70
C CYS A 11 7.13 5.13 -3.64
N ASP A 12 8.45 5.11 -3.53
CA ASP A 12 9.15 4.31 -2.54
C ASP A 12 10.27 5.05 -1.82
N HIS A 13 10.62 4.52 -0.65
CA HIS A 13 11.76 4.94 0.14
C HIS A 13 12.43 3.70 0.75
N TYR A 14 13.76 3.67 0.78
CA TYR A 14 14.51 2.58 1.38
C TYR A 14 15.54 3.11 2.37
N PHE A 15 15.67 2.41 3.50
CA PHE A 15 16.76 2.61 4.43
C PHE A 15 17.23 1.24 4.94
N ALA A 16 18.46 0.85 4.58
CA ALA A 16 18.98 -0.49 4.83
C ALA A 16 18.06 -1.59 4.27
N ASP A 17 17.58 -2.51 5.11
CA ASP A 17 16.63 -3.58 4.75
C ASP A 17 15.15 -3.17 4.84
N ASP A 18 14.86 -2.00 5.40
CA ASP A 18 13.50 -1.48 5.50
C ASP A 18 13.10 -0.71 4.22
N SER A 19 11.87 -0.95 3.74
CA SER A 19 11.25 -0.22 2.63
C SER A 19 9.91 0.37 3.03
N GLN A 20 9.52 1.44 2.33
CA GLN A 20 8.22 2.09 2.45
C GLN A 20 7.68 2.37 1.06
N GLU A 21 6.54 1.77 0.73
CA GLU A 21 5.82 1.96 -0.53
C GLU A 21 4.53 2.75 -0.26
N TYR A 22 4.25 3.76 -1.08
CA TYR A 22 3.05 4.59 -0.92
C TYR A 22 2.49 5.07 -2.26
N GLU A 23 1.15 5.12 -2.32
CA GLU A 23 0.40 5.70 -3.42
C GLU A 23 -0.66 6.66 -2.86
N SER A 24 -0.76 7.84 -3.47
CA SER A 24 -1.81 8.81 -3.15
C SER A 24 -3.03 8.62 -4.06
N PHE A 25 -4.22 8.82 -3.51
CA PHE A 25 -5.47 8.77 -4.26
C PHE A 25 -6.41 9.90 -3.83
N ILE A 26 -7.42 10.19 -4.65
CA ILE A 26 -8.42 11.22 -4.36
C ILE A 26 -9.58 10.57 -3.59
N PRO A 27 -9.85 10.99 -2.33
CA PRO A 27 -10.99 10.47 -1.58
C PRO A 27 -12.31 10.82 -2.25
N SER A 28 -13.21 9.85 -2.38
CA SER A 28 -14.53 10.06 -2.97
C SER A 28 -15.55 9.05 -2.43
N PRO A 29 -16.86 9.37 -2.47
CA PRO A 29 -17.89 8.46 -1.98
C PRO A 29 -17.94 7.10 -2.70
N SER A 30 -17.47 7.03 -3.96
CA SER A 30 -17.46 5.78 -4.74
C SER A 30 -16.28 4.86 -4.38
N ALA A 31 -15.29 5.37 -3.65
CA ALA A 31 -14.03 4.67 -3.33
C ALA A 31 -13.23 4.17 -4.53
N ALA A 32 -13.57 4.58 -5.76
CA ALA A 32 -12.98 4.02 -6.98
C ALA A 32 -11.45 4.22 -7.01
N ASP A 33 -10.98 5.42 -6.68
CA ASP A 33 -9.55 5.72 -6.64
C ASP A 33 -8.83 5.07 -5.46
N GLN A 34 -9.50 4.91 -4.31
CA GLN A 34 -8.96 4.18 -3.17
C GLN A 34 -8.76 2.69 -3.52
N GLN A 35 -9.76 2.07 -4.14
CA GLN A 35 -9.69 0.68 -4.57
C GLN A 35 -8.61 0.49 -5.65
N ARG A 36 -8.50 1.43 -6.60
CA ARG A 36 -7.44 1.41 -7.62
C ARG A 36 -6.06 1.44 -6.97
N ALA A 37 -5.82 2.38 -6.06
CA ALA A 37 -4.54 2.52 -5.37
C ALA A 37 -4.21 1.28 -4.52
N TYR A 38 -5.19 0.73 -3.80
CA TYR A 38 -4.96 -0.48 -3.00
C TYR A 38 -4.63 -1.69 -3.89
N ASN A 39 -5.34 -1.86 -5.00
CA ASN A 39 -5.04 -2.93 -5.95
C ASN A 39 -3.66 -2.78 -6.58
N ASN A 40 -3.26 -1.55 -6.92
CA ASN A 40 -1.95 -1.27 -7.51
C ASN A 40 -0.81 -1.53 -6.50
N LEU A 41 -0.95 -1.04 -5.27
CA LEU A 41 -0.03 -1.35 -4.17
C LEU A 41 0.06 -2.86 -3.92
N THR A 42 -1.07 -3.56 -3.83
CA THR A 42 -1.11 -5.03 -3.67
C THR A 42 -0.35 -5.73 -4.79
N ALA A 43 -0.55 -5.32 -6.06
CA ALA A 43 0.12 -5.92 -7.20
C ALA A 43 1.64 -5.69 -7.17
N CYS A 44 2.06 -4.46 -6.89
CA CYS A 44 3.48 -4.12 -6.77
C CYS A 44 4.17 -4.88 -5.64
N LEU A 45 3.56 -4.94 -4.44
CA LEU A 45 4.08 -5.69 -3.31
C LEU A 45 4.20 -7.20 -3.64
N ALA A 46 3.25 -7.75 -4.40
CA ALA A 46 3.32 -9.13 -4.86
C ALA A 46 4.49 -9.35 -5.84
N ASP A 47 4.75 -8.42 -6.75
CA ASP A 47 5.86 -8.51 -7.70
C ASP A 47 7.23 -8.30 -7.04
N GLN A 48 7.32 -7.37 -6.09
CA GLN A 48 8.47 -7.23 -5.19
C GLN A 48 8.71 -8.52 -4.40
N GLY A 49 7.67 -9.14 -3.84
CA GLY A 49 7.75 -10.43 -3.15
C GLY A 49 8.29 -11.57 -4.04
N LYS A 50 7.83 -11.65 -5.30
CA LYS A 50 8.37 -12.60 -6.29
C LYS A 50 9.85 -12.33 -6.58
N TRP A 51 10.23 -11.07 -6.73
CA TRP A 51 11.62 -10.68 -6.96
C TRP A 51 12.51 -11.05 -5.77
N LEU A 52 12.07 -10.76 -4.54
CA LEU A 52 12.78 -11.15 -3.32
C LEU A 52 12.98 -12.67 -3.27
N ALA A 53 11.91 -13.44 -3.48
CA ALA A 53 11.98 -14.90 -3.47
C ALA A 53 12.94 -15.46 -4.55
N ALA A 54 12.90 -14.91 -5.76
CA ALA A 54 13.82 -15.29 -6.84
C ALA A 54 15.29 -15.00 -6.49
N ASN A 55 15.53 -13.98 -5.65
CA ASN A 55 16.84 -13.58 -5.17
C ASN A 55 17.18 -14.17 -3.78
N ARG A 56 16.44 -15.19 -3.32
CA ARG A 56 16.66 -15.89 -2.03
C ARG A 56 16.54 -14.98 -0.80
N LEU A 57 15.77 -13.91 -0.93
CA LEU A 57 15.37 -13.02 0.15
C LEU A 57 13.94 -13.36 0.57
N LYS A 58 13.59 -13.09 1.83
CA LYS A 58 12.25 -13.30 2.36
C LYS A 58 11.80 -12.07 3.12
N THR A 59 10.57 -11.64 2.87
CA THR A 59 9.90 -10.62 3.68
C THR A 59 9.68 -11.14 5.09
N ASN A 60 9.84 -10.25 6.08
CA ASN A 60 9.39 -10.53 7.43
C ASN A 60 7.94 -10.06 7.54
N ASP A 61 7.01 -10.91 7.14
CA ASP A 61 5.59 -10.57 7.07
C ASP A 61 5.03 -10.10 8.43
N ASP A 62 5.63 -10.55 9.55
CA ASP A 62 5.25 -10.13 10.91
C ASP A 62 5.64 -8.67 11.24
N LYS A 63 6.50 -8.05 10.41
CA LYS A 63 6.94 -6.65 10.57
C LYS A 63 6.24 -5.69 9.61
N THR A 64 5.50 -6.19 8.63
CA THR A 64 4.88 -5.33 7.61
C THR A 64 3.59 -4.71 8.16
N ASP A 65 3.65 -3.41 8.43
CA ASP A 65 2.50 -2.60 8.81
C ASP A 65 2.03 -1.73 7.63
N ALA A 66 0.76 -1.35 7.67
CA ALA A 66 0.19 -0.42 6.70
C ALA A 66 -0.56 0.72 7.40
N LEU A 67 -0.49 1.91 6.80
CA LEU A 67 -1.06 3.13 7.34
C LEU A 67 -1.82 3.89 6.24
N LEU A 68 -3.01 4.38 6.56
CA LEU A 68 -3.72 5.33 5.71
C LEU A 68 -3.62 6.72 6.32
N VAL A 69 -2.99 7.67 5.61
CA VAL A 69 -2.91 9.06 6.04
C VAL A 69 -3.96 9.89 5.30
N SER A 70 -4.79 10.64 6.03
CA SER A 70 -5.88 11.42 5.45
C SER A 70 -6.14 12.69 6.24
N THR A 71 -6.71 13.71 5.59
CA THR A 71 -7.16 14.93 6.28
C THR A 71 -8.37 14.68 7.18
N LYS A 72 -8.52 15.51 8.24
CA LYS A 72 -9.71 15.55 9.11
C LYS A 72 -11.01 15.65 8.32
N ASP A 73 -11.01 16.45 7.26
CA ASP A 73 -12.22 16.74 6.51
C ASP A 73 -12.67 15.57 5.65
N SER A 74 -11.74 14.82 5.04
CA SER A 74 -12.05 13.59 4.31
C SER A 74 -12.67 12.53 5.22
N VAL A 75 -12.18 12.43 6.46
CA VAL A 75 -12.74 11.50 7.47
C VAL A 75 -14.14 11.95 7.91
N LYS A 76 -14.31 13.23 8.27
CA LYS A 76 -15.62 13.78 8.68
C LYS A 76 -16.70 13.63 7.60
N LYS A 77 -16.32 13.81 6.34
CA LYS A 77 -17.21 13.66 5.17
C LYS A 77 -17.41 12.21 4.74
N GLN A 78 -16.81 11.24 5.45
CA GLN A 78 -16.89 9.80 5.13
C GLN A 78 -16.45 9.49 3.69
N LEU A 79 -15.41 10.18 3.20
CA LEU A 79 -14.88 10.00 1.84
C LEU A 79 -13.86 8.87 1.74
N ILE A 80 -13.54 8.24 2.87
CA ILE A 80 -12.66 7.07 2.96
C ILE A 80 -13.53 5.86 3.26
N SER A 81 -13.42 4.83 2.42
CA SER A 81 -14.16 3.59 2.61
C SER A 81 -13.38 2.58 3.43
N SER A 82 -14.09 1.76 4.19
CA SER A 82 -13.51 0.63 4.93
C SER A 82 -13.34 -0.57 4.00
N ILE A 83 -12.33 -0.51 3.15
CA ILE A 83 -11.91 -1.61 2.27
C ILE A 83 -10.52 -2.11 2.68
N PRO A 84 -10.23 -3.42 2.54
CA PRO A 84 -8.95 -3.96 2.94
C PRO A 84 -7.85 -3.68 1.90
N LEU A 85 -6.64 -3.40 2.37
CA LEU A 85 -5.42 -3.56 1.60
C LEU A 85 -4.96 -5.01 1.70
N VAL A 86 -4.54 -5.63 0.59
CA VAL A 86 -4.03 -7.01 0.61
C VAL A 86 -2.50 -6.98 0.54
N VAL A 87 -1.84 -7.57 1.54
CA VAL A 87 -0.36 -7.64 1.62
C VAL A 87 0.02 -9.07 1.98
N GLY A 88 0.83 -9.73 1.14
CA GLY A 88 1.26 -11.11 1.39
C GLY A 88 0.10 -12.13 1.53
N GLY A 89 -1.10 -11.80 1.04
CA GLY A 89 -2.33 -12.60 1.22
C GLY A 89 -3.12 -12.27 2.49
N ALA A 90 -2.59 -11.46 3.41
CA ALA A 90 -3.32 -10.92 4.55
C ALA A 90 -4.19 -9.72 4.14
N GLN A 91 -5.37 -9.60 4.74
CA GLN A 91 -6.25 -8.44 4.58
C GLN A 91 -6.04 -7.47 5.74
N ILE A 92 -5.67 -6.23 5.44
CA ILE A 92 -5.42 -5.18 6.42
C ILE A 92 -6.50 -4.10 6.28
N PHE A 93 -7.32 -3.93 7.31
CA PHE A 93 -8.32 -2.86 7.35
C PHE A 93 -7.71 -1.61 7.98
N LEU A 94 -7.48 -0.60 7.15
CA LEU A 94 -6.83 0.63 7.57
C LEU A 94 -7.81 1.61 8.17
N SER A 95 -7.46 2.16 9.33
CA SER A 95 -8.12 3.32 9.88
C SER A 95 -7.38 4.58 9.44
N PRO A 96 -8.06 5.62 8.94
CA PRO A 96 -7.41 6.86 8.57
C PRO A 96 -6.76 7.51 9.80
N VAL A 97 -5.47 7.79 9.70
CA VAL A 97 -4.71 8.60 10.66
C VAL A 97 -4.63 10.03 10.14
N VAL A 98 -4.77 10.97 11.08
CA VAL A 98 -5.09 12.38 10.85
C VAL A 98 -3.93 13.29 11.24
#